data_AF-A0A2M6XCZ5-F1
#
_entry.id   AF-A0A2M6XCZ5-F1
#
_cell.length_a   1.000
_cell.length_b   1.000
_cell.length_c   1.000
_cell.angle_alpha   90.00
_cell.angle_beta   90.00
_cell.angle_gamma   90.00
#
_symmetry.space_group_name_H-M   'P 1'
#
loop_
_entity.id
_entity.type
_entity.pdbx_description
1 polymer ?
#
loop_
_entity_poly.entity_id
_entity_poly.type
_entity_poly.pdbx_seq_one_letter_code
_entity_poly.pdbx_strand_id
1 'polypeptide(L)'
;MKLRRPIFILLVVLCTSSLVHWYTSTSVRALSPDCSQPASNIPPDKWETCRLEYEKEADLLGSANATNREELTSLQKQLTSLSQRIKALGNQIDSLSKDITNREVDIGVQEKLLSARIRDYYIKSHYFSPLLIFFSSKTATDLSRELSLRNAVMTNDKNAILSLSQKVTQLTSDKTTVQKNKDSLTALAKKVDDRATFLQGEVKKTESYLAALSAKQQELIALKAGGFSTSVGDVPPADDPASRPDYNPGFSPAFAAFSFGAPHRKGMSQYGAFGRAKLGQSVEDILHAYYGGGIEIKKDYSNETIVLGRYNSQGKLICDQGSVDLETYAKRIYEMPGSWGDSGGMEALKAQAVAARSYGLAAVKGSGCICMTEACQVYKPANKGGKWDEAVNVTRGWVLMANGQPFSAWYASTAGGYTFSYTGNGYSTPGLWDTTGGRGAWTDGAYEKLAGSPWFYKAWYRVRSGDVCGGRNHPWLTSSDMADILNAWKVLFQGGGDAGRIFPPDNCGGGNPYSISELQTIGGFTGVSGVSQVIYGDNGSTISVSLVTNKGEVKITGEEFKKAFNLRAPGNIGIKSSLFNLVKK
;
A
#
# COMPACT_ATOMS: atom_id res chain seq x y z
N MET A 1 41.26 -25.23 57.32
CA MET A 1 39.79 -25.27 57.11
C MET A 1 39.45 -24.51 55.83
N LYS A 2 39.10 -25.24 54.76
CA LYS A 2 38.23 -24.89 53.60
C LYS A 2 38.51 -23.54 52.89
N LEU A 3 39.09 -23.47 51.68
CA LEU A 3 38.54 -23.91 50.37
C LEU A 3 37.02 -23.72 50.25
N ARG A 4 36.59 -22.58 49.67
CA ARG A 4 35.40 -22.38 48.80
C ARG A 4 35.03 -20.89 48.72
N ARG A 5 35.46 -20.22 47.67
CA ARG A 5 34.85 -19.00 47.12
C ARG A 5 35.11 -18.73 45.62
N PRO A 6 35.37 -19.74 44.75
CA PRO A 6 35.22 -19.59 43.30
C PRO A 6 34.11 -20.51 42.74
N ILE A 7 32.87 -20.42 43.24
CA ILE A 7 31.74 -21.25 42.75
C ILE A 7 30.45 -20.43 42.51
N PHE A 8 30.29 -19.21 43.06
CA PHE A 8 28.99 -18.51 43.00
C PHE A 8 28.76 -17.60 41.78
N ILE A 9 29.81 -17.30 40.99
CA ILE A 9 29.68 -16.49 39.76
C ILE A 9 29.78 -17.35 38.49
N LEU A 10 30.30 -18.57 38.59
CA LEU A 10 30.27 -19.56 37.50
C LEU A 10 28.93 -20.31 37.40
N LEU A 11 28.11 -20.28 38.46
CA LEU A 11 26.79 -20.95 38.52
C LEU A 11 25.64 -20.10 37.97
N VAL A 12 25.83 -18.79 37.75
CA VAL A 12 24.83 -17.94 37.07
C VAL A 12 24.98 -18.00 35.54
N VAL A 13 26.14 -18.47 35.04
CA VAL A 13 26.42 -18.62 33.60
C VAL A 13 26.21 -20.07 33.11
N LEU A 14 26.13 -21.06 34.01
CA LEU A 14 25.81 -22.46 33.66
C LEU A 14 24.41 -22.94 34.09
N CYS A 15 23.66 -22.13 34.85
CA CYS A 15 22.28 -22.48 35.24
C CYS A 15 21.20 -21.83 34.37
N THR A 16 21.52 -20.82 33.54
CA THR A 16 20.59 -20.29 32.52
C THR A 16 20.58 -21.08 31.22
N SER A 17 21.56 -21.98 31.00
CA SER A 17 21.53 -22.96 29.91
C SER A 17 20.86 -24.29 30.30
N SER A 18 20.55 -24.51 31.59
CA SER A 18 19.99 -25.77 32.09
C SER A 18 18.61 -25.63 32.75
N LEU A 19 18.20 -24.42 33.19
CA LEU A 19 16.83 -24.15 33.66
C LEU A 19 15.84 -23.80 32.53
N VAL A 20 16.28 -23.85 31.27
CA VAL A 20 15.40 -23.78 30.09
C VAL A 20 14.74 -25.14 29.78
N HIS A 21 15.12 -26.22 30.49
CA HIS A 21 14.63 -27.56 30.15
C HIS A 21 13.39 -28.05 30.92
N TRP A 22 12.94 -27.40 31.99
CA TRP A 22 11.72 -27.83 32.71
C TRP A 22 10.90 -26.60 33.15
N TYR A 23 9.75 -26.39 32.50
CA TYR A 23 8.76 -25.29 32.67
C TYR A 23 9.25 -23.91 32.20
N THR A 24 9.19 -23.52 30.93
CA THR A 24 8.01 -23.54 30.05
C THR A 24 8.37 -24.07 28.66
N SER A 25 8.10 -25.35 28.45
CA SER A 25 7.83 -25.88 27.12
C SER A 25 6.48 -25.34 26.60
N THR A 26 6.32 -24.02 26.51
CA THR A 26 5.52 -23.47 25.43
C THR A 26 6.49 -23.30 24.28
N SER A 27 6.81 -24.45 23.66
CA SER A 27 7.33 -24.49 22.31
C SER A 27 6.64 -23.38 21.52
N VAL A 28 7.40 -22.43 20.99
CA VAL A 28 6.99 -21.75 19.75
C VAL A 28 6.74 -22.92 18.82
N ARG A 29 5.47 -23.35 18.73
CA ARG A 29 5.11 -24.37 17.77
C ARG A 29 5.37 -23.67 16.46
N ALA A 30 6.39 -24.12 15.75
CA ALA A 30 6.48 -23.87 14.34
C ALA A 30 5.08 -24.10 13.77
N LEU A 31 4.66 -23.22 12.85
CA LEU A 31 3.40 -23.36 12.12
C LEU A 31 3.14 -24.83 11.86
N SER A 32 1.91 -25.27 12.14
CA SER A 32 1.58 -26.67 11.87
C SER A 32 2.00 -27.02 10.43
N PRO A 33 2.43 -28.26 10.14
CA PRO A 33 2.90 -28.62 8.80
C PRO A 33 1.92 -28.19 7.72
N ASP A 34 0.62 -28.29 8.04
CA ASP A 34 -0.50 -27.86 7.20
C ASP A 34 -0.54 -26.35 6.93
N CYS A 35 -0.09 -25.49 7.84
CA CYS A 35 -0.05 -24.03 7.71
C CYS A 35 1.34 -23.49 7.29
N SER A 36 2.35 -24.35 7.20
CA SER A 36 3.70 -23.98 6.77
C SER A 36 3.84 -23.83 5.25
N GLN A 37 2.94 -24.45 4.50
CA GLN A 37 2.86 -24.47 3.04
C GLN A 37 2.25 -23.18 2.44
N PRO A 38 2.38 -22.95 1.12
CA PRO A 38 1.70 -21.84 0.44
C PRO A 38 0.19 -21.87 0.69
N ALA A 39 -0.47 -20.70 0.80
CA ALA A 39 -1.88 -20.64 1.17
C ALA A 39 -2.80 -21.40 0.20
N SER A 40 -2.41 -21.51 -1.08
CA SER A 40 -3.06 -22.32 -2.12
C SER A 40 -3.10 -23.83 -1.83
N ASN A 41 -2.21 -24.33 -0.96
CA ASN A 41 -2.06 -25.74 -0.66
C ASN A 41 -2.63 -26.11 0.72
N ILE A 42 -3.17 -25.15 1.45
CA ILE A 42 -3.79 -25.37 2.75
C ILE A 42 -5.22 -25.86 2.51
N PRO A 43 -5.62 -27.04 3.05
CA PRO A 43 -6.98 -27.54 2.92
C PRO A 43 -8.04 -26.55 3.45
N PRO A 44 -9.22 -26.41 2.80
CA PRO A 44 -10.23 -25.43 3.18
C PRO A 44 -10.72 -25.51 4.63
N ASP A 45 -10.80 -26.72 5.18
CA ASP A 45 -11.18 -27.00 6.57
C ASP A 45 -10.14 -26.51 7.60
N LYS A 46 -8.92 -26.22 7.15
CA LYS A 46 -7.80 -25.75 7.99
C LYS A 46 -7.57 -24.25 7.93
N TRP A 47 -8.22 -23.51 7.03
CA TRP A 47 -7.98 -22.08 6.84
C TRP A 47 -8.18 -21.24 8.10
N GLU A 48 -9.25 -21.50 8.87
CA GLU A 48 -9.51 -20.74 10.09
C GLU A 48 -8.50 -21.05 11.20
N THR A 49 -8.10 -22.32 11.30
CA THR A 49 -7.05 -22.74 12.23
C THR A 49 -5.71 -22.11 11.87
N CYS A 50 -5.32 -22.10 10.59
CA CYS A 50 -4.10 -21.46 10.12
C CYS A 50 -4.13 -19.93 10.28
N ARG A 51 -5.28 -19.29 10.06
CA ARG A 51 -5.45 -17.84 10.27
C ARG A 51 -5.21 -17.45 11.72
N LEU A 52 -5.78 -18.22 12.66
CA LEU A 52 -5.58 -18.01 14.10
C LEU A 52 -4.14 -18.35 14.54
N GLU A 53 -3.49 -19.34 13.93
CA GLU A 53 -2.07 -19.63 14.15
C GLU A 53 -1.17 -18.46 13.72
N TYR A 54 -1.40 -17.89 12.53
CA TYR A 54 -0.67 -16.71 12.05
C TYR A 54 -0.87 -15.48 12.95
N GLU A 55 -2.10 -15.24 13.39
CA GLU A 55 -2.45 -14.12 14.28
C GLU A 55 -1.70 -14.23 15.61
N LYS A 56 -1.72 -15.42 16.21
CA LYS A 56 -1.01 -15.70 17.46
C LYS A 56 0.50 -15.57 17.33
N GLU A 57 1.08 -16.04 16.23
CA GLU A 57 2.52 -15.92 15.96
C GLU A 57 2.94 -14.47 15.71
N ALA A 58 2.12 -13.70 14.99
CA ALA A 58 2.35 -12.28 14.75
C ALA A 58 2.32 -11.47 16.05
N ASP A 59 1.39 -11.76 16.96
CA ASP A 59 1.31 -11.09 18.27
C ASP A 59 2.52 -11.41 19.16
N LEU A 60 2.96 -12.67 19.20
CA LEU A 60 4.11 -13.10 19.99
C LEU A 60 5.42 -12.49 19.46
N LEU A 61 5.64 -12.51 18.14
CA LEU A 61 6.84 -11.94 17.53
C LEU A 61 6.81 -10.41 17.55
N GLY A 62 5.63 -9.80 17.35
CA GLY A 62 5.44 -8.36 17.44
C GLY A 62 5.76 -7.81 18.83
N SER A 63 5.27 -8.49 19.88
CA SER A 63 5.57 -8.14 21.26
C SER A 63 7.04 -8.36 21.63
N ALA A 64 7.65 -9.47 21.22
CA ALA A 64 9.07 -9.72 21.45
C ALA A 64 9.99 -8.72 20.72
N ASN A 65 9.62 -8.33 19.49
CA ASN A 65 10.41 -7.38 18.71
C ASN A 65 10.29 -5.94 19.24
N ALA A 66 9.23 -5.60 19.98
CA ALA A 66 9.09 -4.29 20.60
C ALA A 66 10.25 -4.01 21.59
N THR A 67 10.63 -5.00 22.41
CA THR A 67 11.77 -4.89 23.32
C THR A 67 13.09 -4.70 22.58
N ASN A 68 13.29 -5.41 21.45
CA ASN A 68 14.49 -5.24 20.61
C ASN A 68 14.57 -3.83 19.99
N ARG A 69 13.45 -3.23 19.58
CA ARG A 69 13.41 -1.85 19.09
C ARG A 69 13.78 -0.83 20.17
N GLU A 70 13.30 -1.05 21.40
CA GLU A 70 13.65 -0.20 22.54
C GLU A 70 15.14 -0.32 22.89
N GLU A 71 15.69 -1.53 22.94
CA GLU A 71 17.11 -1.74 23.20
C GLU A 71 17.98 -1.15 22.08
N LEU A 72 17.60 -1.30 20.81
CA LEU A 72 18.31 -0.68 19.68
C LEU A 72 18.32 0.85 19.81
N THR A 73 17.18 1.44 20.16
CA THR A 73 17.06 2.89 20.38
C THR A 73 17.96 3.35 21.54
N SER A 74 18.04 2.54 22.61
CA SER A 74 18.93 2.80 23.75
C SER A 74 20.40 2.73 23.35
N LEU A 75 20.81 1.70 22.60
CA LEU A 75 22.19 1.54 22.12
C LEU A 75 22.60 2.69 21.19
N GLN A 76 21.72 3.14 20.30
CA GLN A 76 21.97 4.30 19.44
C GLN A 76 22.16 5.61 20.24
N LYS A 77 21.38 5.81 21.31
CA LYS A 77 21.57 6.94 22.24
C LYS A 77 22.92 6.85 22.97
N GLN A 78 23.31 5.65 23.43
CA GLN A 78 24.62 5.43 24.04
C GLN A 78 25.76 5.71 23.08
N LEU A 79 25.66 5.26 21.82
CA LEU A 79 26.65 5.51 20.78
C LEU A 79 26.82 7.02 20.52
N THR A 80 25.71 7.75 20.48
CA THR A 80 25.71 9.22 20.34
C THR A 80 26.42 9.89 21.51
N SER A 81 26.13 9.47 22.75
CA SER A 81 26.80 10.01 23.94
C SER A 81 28.30 9.66 23.99
N LEU A 82 28.66 8.42 23.65
CA LEU A 82 30.06 7.98 23.57
C LEU A 82 30.84 8.77 22.53
N SER A 83 30.26 8.99 21.35
CA SER A 83 30.84 9.82 20.29
C SER A 83 31.14 11.24 20.78
N GLN A 84 30.18 11.86 21.49
CA GLN A 84 30.39 13.19 22.08
C GLN A 84 31.52 13.21 23.12
N ARG A 85 31.60 12.20 24.00
CA ARG A 85 32.68 12.08 24.99
C ARG A 85 34.05 11.87 24.33
N ILE A 86 34.14 11.02 23.32
CA ILE A 86 35.37 10.78 22.55
C ILE A 86 35.82 12.08 21.88
N LYS A 87 34.90 12.87 21.31
CA LYS A 87 35.19 14.18 20.72
C LYS A 87 35.72 15.17 21.76
N ALA A 88 35.09 15.23 22.94
CA ALA A 88 35.54 16.11 24.03
C ALA A 88 36.94 15.72 24.55
N LEU A 89 37.23 14.43 24.71
CA LEU A 89 38.56 13.94 25.08
C LEU A 89 39.60 14.23 23.99
N GLY A 90 39.21 14.15 22.71
CA GLY A 90 40.04 14.58 21.59
C GLY A 90 40.48 16.04 21.74
N ASN A 91 39.53 16.93 22.00
CA ASN A 91 39.82 18.35 22.22
C ASN A 91 40.73 18.57 23.45
N GLN A 92 40.58 17.78 24.52
CA GLN A 92 41.45 17.85 25.70
C GLN A 92 42.88 17.40 25.38
N ILE A 93 43.05 16.33 24.60
CA ILE A 93 44.38 15.87 24.14
C ILE A 93 45.05 16.95 23.29
N ASP A 94 44.30 17.62 22.42
CA ASP A 94 44.81 18.71 21.60
C ASP A 94 45.24 19.90 22.47
N SER A 95 44.45 20.26 23.48
CA SER A 95 44.80 21.31 24.45
C SER A 95 46.04 20.95 25.26
N LEU A 96 46.09 19.75 25.83
CA LEU A 96 47.25 19.28 26.60
C LEU A 96 48.50 19.19 25.73
N SER A 97 48.37 18.81 24.45
CA SER A 97 49.48 18.79 23.50
C SER A 97 50.00 20.20 23.24
N LYS A 98 49.10 21.17 23.04
CA LYS A 98 49.48 22.58 22.90
C LYS A 98 50.15 23.12 24.17
N ASP A 99 49.63 22.79 25.35
CA ASP A 99 50.23 23.21 26.63
C ASP A 99 51.61 22.60 26.85
N ILE A 100 51.81 21.33 26.48
CA ILE A 100 53.13 20.69 26.49
C ILE A 100 54.06 21.39 25.51
N THR A 101 53.66 21.63 24.25
CA THR A 101 54.51 22.32 23.27
C THR A 101 54.85 23.75 23.68
N ASN A 102 53.88 24.52 24.18
CA ASN A 102 54.12 25.87 24.68
C ASN A 102 55.09 25.85 25.87
N ARG A 103 54.94 24.88 26.78
CA ARG A 103 55.88 24.70 27.89
C ARG A 103 57.23 24.18 27.46
N GLU A 104 57.34 23.36 26.42
CA GLU A 104 58.63 22.95 25.84
C GLU A 104 59.37 24.14 25.25
N VAL A 105 58.65 25.07 24.61
CA VAL A 105 59.20 26.35 24.14
C VAL A 105 59.65 27.23 25.33
N ASP A 106 58.82 27.36 26.37
CA ASP A 106 59.18 28.07 27.60
C ASP A 106 60.34 27.39 28.35
N ILE A 107 60.39 26.05 28.34
CA ILE A 107 61.46 25.24 28.92
C ILE A 107 62.74 25.40 28.11
N GLY A 108 62.72 25.51 26.78
CA GLY A 108 63.93 25.84 26.02
C GLY A 108 64.59 27.16 26.48
N VAL A 109 63.78 28.12 26.94
CA VAL A 109 64.25 29.36 27.59
C VAL A 109 64.66 29.09 29.05
N GLN A 110 63.89 28.30 29.80
CA GLN A 110 64.19 27.97 31.18
C GLN A 110 65.29 26.91 31.36
N GLU A 111 65.70 26.13 30.36
CA GLU A 111 66.70 25.06 30.42
C GLU A 111 68.10 25.66 30.47
N LYS A 112 68.32 26.79 29.78
CA LYS A 112 69.49 27.65 29.98
C LYS A 112 69.53 28.20 31.40
N LEU A 113 68.39 28.64 31.92
CA LEU A 113 68.27 29.22 33.27
C LEU A 113 68.34 28.14 34.38
N LEU A 114 67.87 26.94 34.09
CA LEU A 114 67.81 25.75 34.95
C LEU A 114 69.17 25.09 35.00
N SER A 115 69.85 24.94 33.86
CA SER A 115 71.25 24.50 33.82
C SER A 115 72.14 25.49 34.57
N ALA A 116 71.88 26.80 34.44
CA ALA A 116 72.54 27.83 35.23
C ALA A 116 72.23 27.70 36.73
N ARG A 117 70.96 27.50 37.13
CA ARG A 117 70.56 27.32 38.54
C ARG A 117 71.00 26.00 39.16
N ILE A 118 71.02 24.90 38.41
CA ILE A 118 71.55 23.59 38.85
C ILE A 118 73.07 23.71 39.04
N ARG A 119 73.77 24.35 38.10
CA ARG A 119 75.20 24.63 38.23
C ARG A 119 75.47 25.52 39.44
N ASP A 120 74.69 26.58 39.62
CA ASP A 120 74.81 27.50 40.74
C ASP A 120 74.48 26.83 42.08
N TYR A 121 73.43 26.00 42.15
CA TYR A 121 73.11 25.16 43.31
C TYR A 121 74.19 24.11 43.58
N TYR A 122 74.75 23.46 42.56
CA TYR A 122 75.82 22.47 42.71
C TYR A 122 77.10 23.12 43.24
N ILE A 123 77.51 24.26 42.67
CA ILE A 123 78.64 25.04 43.17
C ILE A 123 78.36 25.50 44.61
N LYS A 124 77.20 26.09 44.86
CA LYS A 124 76.83 26.57 46.19
C LYS A 124 76.69 25.45 47.21
N SER A 125 76.25 24.24 46.86
CA SER A 125 76.12 23.12 47.80
C SER A 125 77.43 22.37 48.04
N HIS A 126 78.30 22.27 47.03
CA HIS A 126 79.55 21.52 47.13
C HIS A 126 80.68 22.35 47.76
N TYR A 127 80.71 23.67 47.52
CA TYR A 127 81.69 24.60 48.13
C TYR A 127 81.14 25.31 49.37
N PHE A 128 79.95 24.94 49.85
CA PHE A 128 79.41 25.49 51.09
C PHE A 128 80.16 24.93 52.29
N SER A 129 80.97 25.79 52.91
CA SER A 129 81.56 25.53 54.22
C SER A 129 80.85 26.38 55.27
N PRO A 130 79.99 25.77 56.11
CA PRO A 130 79.38 26.46 57.26
C PRO A 130 80.43 27.10 58.17
N LEU A 131 81.62 26.50 58.24
CA LEU A 131 82.76 26.98 59.02
C LEU A 131 83.30 28.31 58.49
N LEU A 132 83.40 28.50 57.18
CA LEU A 132 83.87 29.77 56.61
C LEU A 132 82.89 30.92 56.92
N ILE A 133 81.58 30.65 56.86
CA ILE A 133 80.54 31.64 57.20
C ILE A 133 80.55 31.94 58.71
N PHE A 134 80.75 30.90 59.53
CA PHE A 134 80.94 31.03 60.99
C PHE A 134 82.11 31.96 61.31
N PHE A 135 83.28 31.76 60.69
CA PHE A 135 84.45 32.61 60.90
C PHE A 135 84.31 34.03 60.34
N SER A 136 83.50 34.26 59.30
CA SER A 136 83.28 35.61 58.73
C SER A 136 82.18 36.41 59.43
N SER A 137 81.35 35.75 60.24
CA SER A 137 80.23 36.38 60.91
C SER A 137 80.65 37.14 62.17
N LYS A 138 80.19 38.39 62.30
CA LYS A 138 80.57 39.25 63.43
C LYS A 138 79.71 39.04 64.67
N THR A 139 78.49 38.55 64.49
CA THR A 139 77.56 38.24 65.56
C THR A 139 76.84 36.94 65.24
N ALA A 140 76.38 36.24 66.29
CA ALA A 140 75.57 35.04 66.13
C ALA A 140 74.26 35.31 65.33
N THR A 141 73.74 36.54 65.40
CA THR A 141 72.53 36.97 64.66
C THR A 141 72.80 37.14 63.17
N ASP A 142 73.93 37.75 62.77
CA ASP A 142 74.27 37.90 61.35
C ASP A 142 74.62 36.57 60.70
N LEU A 143 75.34 35.71 61.43
CA LEU A 143 75.63 34.34 61.02
C LEU A 143 74.35 33.57 60.71
N SER A 144 73.42 33.56 61.68
CA SER A 144 72.18 32.82 61.57
C SER A 144 71.30 33.37 60.45
N ARG A 145 71.26 34.70 60.25
CA ARG A 145 70.53 35.34 59.16
C ARG A 145 71.10 35.00 57.79
N GLU A 146 72.41 35.09 57.58
CA GLU A 146 73.02 34.83 56.27
C GLU A 146 72.99 33.35 55.90
N LEU A 147 73.22 32.46 56.88
CA LEU A 147 73.05 31.03 56.70
C LEU A 147 71.59 30.68 56.36
N SER A 148 70.63 31.34 57.03
CA SER A 148 69.20 31.16 56.78
C SER A 148 68.78 31.63 55.38
N LEU A 149 69.22 32.81 54.93
CA LEU A 149 68.89 33.34 53.60
C LEU A 149 69.46 32.48 52.46
N ARG A 150 70.70 32.00 52.58
CA ARG A 150 71.31 31.13 51.56
C ARG A 150 70.66 29.76 51.52
N ASN A 151 70.35 29.19 52.70
CA ASN A 151 69.55 27.98 52.78
C ASN A 151 68.15 28.19 52.18
N ALA A 152 67.53 29.37 52.38
CA ALA A 152 66.22 29.69 51.82
C ALA A 152 66.24 29.81 50.28
N VAL A 153 67.25 30.46 49.68
CA VAL A 153 67.38 30.58 48.21
C VAL A 153 67.67 29.22 47.56
N MET A 154 68.61 28.44 48.12
CA MET A 154 68.90 27.09 47.62
C MET A 154 67.67 26.17 47.73
N THR A 155 66.90 26.32 48.82
CA THR A 155 65.63 25.60 49.00
C THR A 155 64.59 26.05 47.99
N ASN A 156 64.46 27.36 47.74
CA ASN A 156 63.49 27.90 46.80
C ASN A 156 63.77 27.50 45.35
N ASP A 157 65.04 27.54 44.91
CA ASP A 157 65.45 27.09 43.59
C ASP A 157 65.24 25.58 43.44
N LYS A 158 65.67 24.78 44.42
CA LYS A 158 65.38 23.34 44.44
C LYS A 158 63.87 23.08 44.32
N ASN A 159 63.04 23.84 45.05
CA ASN A 159 61.58 23.70 45.00
C ASN A 159 60.98 24.10 43.65
N ALA A 160 61.48 25.15 43.00
CA ALA A 160 60.99 25.59 41.69
C ALA A 160 61.32 24.58 40.57
N ILE A 161 62.54 24.02 40.60
CA ILE A 161 62.99 22.99 39.65
C ILE A 161 62.15 21.71 39.82
N LEU A 162 62.01 21.26 41.07
CA LEU A 162 61.19 20.12 41.40
C LEU A 162 59.74 20.37 40.96
N SER A 163 59.19 21.57 41.18
CA SER A 163 57.82 21.90 40.79
C SER A 163 57.60 21.89 39.28
N LEU A 164 58.50 22.45 38.47
CA LEU A 164 58.35 22.48 37.02
C LEU A 164 58.51 21.08 36.41
N SER A 165 59.55 20.34 36.84
CA SER A 165 59.78 18.96 36.41
C SER A 165 58.60 18.07 36.78
N GLN A 166 58.04 18.23 37.99
CA GLN A 166 56.81 17.56 38.41
C GLN A 166 55.62 17.93 37.52
N LYS A 167 55.42 19.21 37.17
CA LYS A 167 54.31 19.65 36.32
C LYS A 167 54.38 19.12 34.88
N VAL A 168 55.56 19.09 34.26
CA VAL A 168 55.74 18.55 32.90
C VAL A 168 55.55 17.04 32.88
N THR A 169 56.12 16.37 33.88
CA THR A 169 55.91 14.92 34.09
C THR A 169 54.43 14.63 34.30
N GLN A 170 53.73 15.45 35.10
CA GLN A 170 52.29 15.33 35.33
C GLN A 170 51.49 15.55 34.05
N LEU A 171 51.73 16.60 33.27
CA LEU A 171 51.02 16.86 32.02
C LEU A 171 51.24 15.76 30.96
N THR A 172 52.46 15.22 30.88
CA THR A 172 52.78 14.09 30.00
C THR A 172 52.04 12.83 30.45
N SER A 173 51.99 12.59 31.77
CA SER A 173 51.22 11.50 32.37
C SER A 173 49.71 11.66 32.13
N ASP A 174 49.18 12.88 32.27
CA ASP A 174 47.78 13.22 32.06
C ASP A 174 47.41 13.04 30.59
N LYS A 175 48.22 13.54 29.64
CA LYS A 175 48.02 13.32 28.20
C LYS A 175 47.99 11.83 27.86
N THR A 176 48.93 11.06 28.41
CA THR A 176 48.98 9.61 28.22
C THR A 176 47.74 8.92 28.80
N THR A 177 47.27 9.37 29.96
CA THR A 177 46.07 8.83 30.63
C THR A 177 44.80 9.17 29.85
N VAL A 178 44.64 10.41 29.38
CA VAL A 178 43.51 10.85 28.56
C VAL A 178 43.50 10.11 27.22
N GLN A 179 44.68 9.88 26.61
CA GLN A 179 44.81 9.08 25.39
C GLN A 179 44.38 7.63 25.63
N LYS A 180 44.86 6.98 26.69
CA LYS A 180 44.42 5.62 27.07
C LYS A 180 42.91 5.53 27.32
N ASN A 181 42.32 6.54 27.94
CA ASN A 181 40.87 6.61 28.17
C ASN A 181 40.10 6.78 26.85
N LYS A 182 40.60 7.62 25.93
CA LYS A 182 40.02 7.77 24.58
C LYS A 182 40.06 6.45 23.82
N ASP A 183 41.20 5.78 23.79
CA ASP A 183 41.36 4.50 23.07
C ASP A 183 40.43 3.42 23.66
N SER A 184 40.32 3.36 24.99
CA SER A 184 39.40 2.45 25.68
C SER A 184 37.93 2.75 25.35
N LEU A 185 37.54 4.03 25.28
CA LEU A 185 36.19 4.43 24.91
C LEU A 185 35.88 4.20 23.44
N THR A 186 36.85 4.37 22.53
CA THR A 186 36.70 4.01 21.12
C THR A 186 36.51 2.50 20.95
N ALA A 187 37.27 1.69 21.68
CA ALA A 187 37.09 0.24 21.70
C ALA A 187 35.71 -0.16 22.26
N LEU A 188 35.21 0.53 23.29
CA LEU A 188 33.87 0.31 23.83
C LEU A 188 32.78 0.75 22.85
N ALA A 189 32.92 1.92 22.22
CA ALA A 189 31.98 2.42 21.21
C ALA A 189 31.85 1.45 20.04
N LYS A 190 32.96 0.86 19.58
CA LYS A 190 32.94 -0.19 18.56
C LYS A 190 32.12 -1.41 18.99
N LYS A 191 32.29 -1.90 20.23
CA LYS A 191 31.48 -3.03 20.74
C LYS A 191 29.99 -2.71 20.82
N VAL A 192 29.63 -1.47 21.19
CA VAL A 192 28.25 -1.00 21.23
C VAL A 192 27.67 -0.90 19.81
N ASP A 193 28.45 -0.40 18.86
CA ASP A 193 28.08 -0.29 17.45
C ASP A 193 27.87 -1.65 16.78
N ASP A 194 28.79 -2.61 17.02
CA ASP A 194 28.67 -3.99 16.54
C ASP A 194 27.37 -4.64 17.05
N ARG A 195 27.04 -4.41 18.33
CA ARG A 195 25.79 -4.91 18.95
C ARG A 195 24.55 -4.22 18.37
N ALA A 196 24.60 -2.91 18.15
CA ALA A 196 23.50 -2.16 17.54
C ALA A 196 23.24 -2.61 16.10
N THR A 197 24.30 -2.83 15.31
CA THR A 197 24.22 -3.31 13.94
C THR A 197 23.63 -4.72 13.87
N PHE A 198 24.08 -5.61 14.76
CA PHE A 198 23.50 -6.96 14.89
C PHE A 198 22.01 -6.88 15.22
N LEU A 199 21.64 -6.12 16.24
CA LEU A 199 20.25 -6.00 16.70
C LEU A 199 19.35 -5.35 15.63
N GLN A 200 19.86 -4.37 14.89
CA GLN A 200 19.17 -3.78 13.73
C GLN A 200 18.87 -4.83 12.65
N GLY A 201 19.82 -5.73 12.39
CA GLY A 201 19.63 -6.86 11.48
C GLY A 201 18.50 -7.79 11.95
N GLU A 202 18.48 -8.14 13.23
CA GLU A 202 17.46 -9.02 13.82
C GLU A 202 16.06 -8.38 13.86
N VAL A 203 15.96 -7.08 14.17
CA VAL A 203 14.71 -6.31 14.10
C VAL A 203 14.17 -6.33 12.68
N LYS A 204 15.02 -6.06 11.67
CA LYS A 204 14.63 -6.04 10.26
C LYS A 204 14.17 -7.42 9.75
N LYS A 205 14.87 -8.49 10.13
CA LYS A 205 14.46 -9.87 9.82
C LYS A 205 13.07 -10.17 10.39
N THR A 206 12.84 -9.80 11.65
CA THR A 206 11.56 -10.03 12.33
C THR A 206 10.43 -9.23 11.68
N GLU A 207 10.66 -7.97 11.32
CA GLU A 207 9.66 -7.15 10.60
C GLU A 207 9.34 -7.70 9.21
N SER A 208 10.35 -8.19 8.50
CA SER A 208 10.15 -8.84 7.19
C SER A 208 9.30 -10.11 7.33
N TYR A 209 9.51 -10.88 8.40
CA TYR A 209 8.75 -12.09 8.69
C TYR A 209 7.30 -11.77 9.09
N LEU A 210 7.08 -10.76 9.93
CA LEU A 210 5.73 -10.29 10.30
C LEU A 210 4.92 -9.82 9.08
N ALA A 211 5.57 -9.11 8.15
CA ALA A 211 4.95 -8.71 6.89
C ALA A 211 4.54 -9.92 6.04
N ALA A 212 5.37 -10.96 5.98
CA ALA A 212 5.06 -12.20 5.27
C ALA A 212 3.89 -12.97 5.91
N LEU A 213 3.82 -13.03 7.24
CA LEU A 213 2.69 -13.63 7.96
C LEU A 213 1.38 -12.88 7.70
N SER A 214 1.40 -11.55 7.72
CA SER A 214 0.22 -10.73 7.41
C SER A 214 -0.26 -10.93 5.97
N ALA A 215 0.66 -11.04 5.01
CA ALA A 215 0.33 -11.35 3.62
C ALA A 215 -0.38 -12.71 3.49
N LYS A 216 0.14 -13.76 4.14
CA LYS A 216 -0.49 -15.09 4.19
C LYS A 216 -1.87 -15.07 4.85
N GLN A 217 -2.05 -14.27 5.91
CA GLN A 217 -3.33 -14.11 6.60
C GLN A 217 -4.38 -13.48 5.67
N GLN A 218 -4.02 -12.43 4.93
CA GLN A 218 -4.90 -11.80 3.96
C GLN A 218 -5.22 -12.70 2.77
N GLU A 219 -4.27 -13.53 2.34
CA GLU A 219 -4.48 -14.54 1.30
C GLU A 219 -5.49 -15.60 1.74
N LEU A 220 -5.40 -16.11 2.97
CA LEU A 220 -6.40 -17.04 3.54
C LEU A 220 -7.78 -16.39 3.72
N ILE A 221 -7.86 -15.12 4.11
CA ILE A 221 -9.12 -14.38 4.19
C ILE A 221 -9.73 -14.21 2.78
N ALA A 222 -8.91 -13.99 1.76
CA ALA A 222 -9.33 -13.91 0.37
C ALA A 222 -9.80 -15.27 -0.20
N LEU A 223 -9.09 -16.37 0.14
CA LEU A 223 -9.50 -17.74 -0.20
C LEU A 223 -10.80 -18.13 0.49
N LYS A 224 -10.98 -17.73 1.75
CA LYS A 224 -12.23 -17.90 2.52
C LYS A 224 -13.39 -17.04 2.00
N ALA A 225 -13.09 -15.90 1.34
CA ALA A 225 -14.05 -14.97 0.73
C ALA A 225 -14.23 -15.17 -0.79
N GLY A 226 -13.91 -16.35 -1.34
CA GLY A 226 -14.21 -16.68 -2.74
C GLY A 226 -13.30 -16.04 -3.79
N GLY A 227 -12.02 -15.82 -3.47
CA GLY A 227 -11.02 -15.24 -4.38
C GLY A 227 -10.53 -16.21 -5.46
N PHE A 228 -11.26 -16.27 -6.58
CA PHE A 228 -10.77 -16.88 -7.83
C PHE A 228 -9.87 -15.89 -8.60
N SER A 229 -8.89 -16.39 -9.36
CA SER A 229 -8.09 -15.62 -10.33
C SER A 229 -8.43 -16.14 -11.73
N THR A 230 -8.92 -15.28 -12.63
CA THR A 230 -9.32 -15.67 -14.00
C THR A 230 -8.16 -15.40 -14.97
N SER A 231 -7.89 -16.33 -15.90
CA SER A 231 -6.87 -16.14 -16.94
C SER A 231 -7.48 -15.62 -18.25
N VAL A 232 -6.64 -15.10 -19.14
CA VAL A 232 -6.99 -14.41 -20.39
C VAL A 232 -7.79 -15.27 -21.40
N GLY A 233 -7.73 -16.60 -21.28
CA GLY A 233 -8.35 -17.55 -22.22
C GLY A 233 -9.87 -17.70 -22.10
N ASP A 234 -10.47 -17.10 -21.08
CA ASP A 234 -11.79 -17.47 -20.59
C ASP A 234 -12.86 -16.40 -20.89
N VAL A 235 -12.75 -15.64 -21.99
CA VAL A 235 -13.68 -14.52 -22.21
C VAL A 235 -13.99 -14.18 -23.68
N PRO A 236 -15.24 -13.81 -24.07
CA PRO A 236 -15.57 -13.52 -25.46
C PRO A 236 -14.82 -12.29 -25.98
N PRO A 237 -14.44 -12.26 -27.27
CA PRO A 237 -13.78 -11.12 -27.86
C PRO A 237 -14.71 -9.91 -27.93
N ALA A 238 -14.22 -8.75 -27.49
CA ALA A 238 -14.88 -7.46 -27.73
C ALA A 238 -14.99 -7.18 -29.24
N ASP A 239 -16.04 -6.48 -29.71
CA ASP A 239 -16.18 -6.17 -31.15
C ASP A 239 -14.98 -5.43 -31.72
N ASP A 240 -14.39 -4.54 -30.93
CA ASP A 240 -13.17 -3.80 -31.26
C ASP A 240 -11.93 -4.67 -31.01
N PRO A 241 -11.17 -5.06 -32.06
CA PRO A 241 -9.98 -5.89 -31.92
C PRO A 241 -8.93 -5.32 -30.96
N ALA A 242 -8.74 -4.00 -30.91
CA ALA A 242 -7.75 -3.37 -30.04
C ALA A 242 -8.12 -3.47 -28.55
N SER A 243 -9.41 -3.59 -28.28
CA SER A 243 -9.97 -3.72 -26.93
C SER A 243 -9.98 -5.16 -26.40
N ARG A 244 -9.45 -6.12 -27.18
CA ARG A 244 -9.45 -7.55 -26.83
C ARG A 244 -8.21 -7.98 -26.05
N PRO A 245 -8.32 -9.03 -25.24
CA PRO A 245 -7.20 -9.58 -24.51
C PRO A 245 -6.15 -10.26 -25.39
N ASP A 246 -6.44 -10.63 -26.63
CA ASP A 246 -5.54 -11.30 -27.59
C ASP A 246 -4.78 -10.31 -28.50
N TYR A 247 -5.17 -9.02 -28.53
CA TYR A 247 -4.50 -7.96 -29.29
C TYR A 247 -3.02 -7.80 -28.97
N ASN A 248 -2.16 -7.71 -29.98
CA ASN A 248 -0.73 -7.42 -29.83
C ASN A 248 -0.46 -5.94 -30.12
N PRO A 249 -0.04 -5.13 -29.13
CA PRO A 249 0.23 -3.70 -29.32
C PRO A 249 1.61 -3.40 -29.92
N GLY A 250 2.44 -4.42 -30.19
CA GLY A 250 3.77 -4.24 -30.81
C GLY A 250 4.91 -3.91 -29.84
N PHE A 251 4.67 -4.01 -28.52
CA PHE A 251 5.70 -3.85 -27.48
C PHE A 251 5.50 -4.84 -26.34
N SER A 252 6.55 -5.09 -25.55
CA SER A 252 6.53 -5.97 -24.37
C SER A 252 7.50 -5.44 -23.29
N PRO A 253 7.17 -5.55 -21.98
CA PRO A 253 5.88 -6.03 -21.46
C PRO A 253 4.75 -5.03 -21.76
N ALA A 254 3.56 -5.55 -22.02
CA ALA A 254 2.36 -4.75 -22.26
C ALA A 254 1.29 -5.04 -21.21
N PHE A 255 0.68 -3.99 -20.67
CA PHE A 255 -0.31 -4.06 -19.62
C PHE A 255 -1.64 -3.47 -20.08
N ALA A 256 -2.76 -4.04 -19.67
CA ALA A 256 -4.07 -3.44 -19.91
C ALA A 256 -5.05 -3.77 -18.80
N ALA A 257 -5.93 -2.81 -18.49
CA ALA A 257 -7.02 -3.00 -17.54
C ALA A 257 -8.32 -3.30 -18.28
N PHE A 258 -8.94 -4.43 -17.96
CA PHE A 258 -10.18 -4.90 -18.58
C PHE A 258 -11.32 -4.80 -17.58
N SER A 259 -12.41 -4.12 -17.95
CA SER A 259 -13.62 -4.07 -17.13
C SER A 259 -14.54 -5.24 -17.45
N PHE A 260 -15.15 -5.80 -16.41
CA PHE A 260 -16.27 -6.72 -16.56
C PHE A 260 -17.60 -5.97 -16.52
N GLY A 261 -18.29 -5.95 -17.65
CA GLY A 261 -19.57 -5.25 -17.82
C GLY A 261 -19.48 -3.72 -17.79
N ALA A 262 -20.51 -3.08 -18.33
CA ALA A 262 -20.77 -1.64 -18.28
C ALA A 262 -22.25 -1.39 -18.66
N PRO A 263 -22.95 -0.40 -18.08
CA PRO A 263 -22.46 0.63 -17.17
C PRO A 263 -22.82 0.37 -15.70
N HIS A 264 -24.09 0.50 -15.30
CA HIS A 264 -24.51 0.55 -13.89
C HIS A 264 -24.67 -0.82 -13.21
N ARG A 265 -24.77 -1.91 -14.00
CA ARG A 265 -24.82 -3.30 -13.49
C ARG A 265 -25.93 -3.53 -12.46
N LYS A 266 -27.10 -2.89 -12.64
CA LYS A 266 -28.27 -2.99 -11.75
C LYS A 266 -29.46 -3.50 -12.55
N GLY A 267 -30.25 -4.38 -11.93
CA GLY A 267 -31.40 -5.02 -12.57
C GLY A 267 -30.98 -5.98 -13.69
N MET A 268 -31.84 -6.15 -14.68
CA MET A 268 -31.67 -7.19 -15.69
C MET A 268 -30.52 -6.90 -16.66
N SER A 269 -29.62 -7.86 -16.84
CA SER A 269 -28.71 -7.84 -17.98
C SER A 269 -29.43 -8.32 -19.24
N GLN A 270 -29.36 -7.56 -20.34
CA GLN A 270 -29.93 -7.95 -21.63
C GLN A 270 -29.23 -9.19 -22.20
N TYR A 271 -27.90 -9.18 -22.23
CA TYR A 271 -27.13 -10.36 -22.67
C TYR A 271 -27.25 -11.53 -21.68
N GLY A 272 -27.42 -11.25 -20.39
CA GLY A 272 -27.61 -12.28 -19.38
C GLY A 272 -28.96 -12.96 -19.53
N ALA A 273 -30.03 -12.18 -19.71
CA ALA A 273 -31.36 -12.67 -20.05
C ALA A 273 -31.34 -13.47 -21.36
N PHE A 274 -30.58 -13.02 -22.37
CA PHE A 274 -30.41 -13.78 -23.61
C PHE A 274 -29.72 -15.13 -23.38
N GLY A 275 -28.65 -15.17 -22.59
CA GLY A 275 -27.98 -16.42 -22.22
C GLY A 275 -28.89 -17.37 -21.43
N ARG A 276 -29.69 -16.83 -20.50
CA ARG A 276 -30.71 -17.58 -19.74
C ARG A 276 -31.80 -18.16 -20.64
N ALA A 277 -32.34 -17.34 -21.56
CA ALA A 277 -33.36 -17.76 -22.52
C ALA A 277 -32.84 -18.88 -23.44
N LYS A 278 -31.59 -18.77 -23.92
CA LYS A 278 -30.95 -19.83 -24.72
C LYS A 278 -30.77 -21.15 -23.96
N LEU A 279 -30.74 -21.09 -22.64
CA LEU A 279 -30.70 -22.26 -21.76
C LEU A 279 -32.11 -22.71 -21.30
N GLY A 280 -33.16 -22.18 -21.92
CA GLY A 280 -34.54 -22.63 -21.74
C GLY A 280 -35.28 -22.02 -20.55
N GLN A 281 -34.73 -20.98 -19.90
CA GLN A 281 -35.44 -20.28 -18.83
C GLN A 281 -36.64 -19.50 -19.39
N SER A 282 -37.77 -19.58 -18.69
CA SER A 282 -38.98 -18.84 -19.04
C SER A 282 -38.84 -17.34 -18.76
N VAL A 283 -39.73 -16.51 -19.32
CA VAL A 283 -39.80 -15.09 -19.00
C VAL A 283 -39.94 -14.84 -17.49
N GLU A 284 -40.76 -15.61 -16.77
CA GLU A 284 -40.90 -15.49 -15.32
C GLU A 284 -39.61 -15.83 -14.57
N ASP A 285 -38.92 -16.92 -14.96
CA ASP A 285 -37.64 -17.29 -14.35
C ASP A 285 -36.60 -16.19 -14.51
N ILE A 286 -36.52 -15.60 -15.70
CA ILE A 286 -35.61 -14.49 -16.00
C ILE A 286 -35.96 -13.27 -15.14
N LEU A 287 -37.24 -12.88 -15.08
CA LEU A 287 -37.68 -11.74 -14.28
C LEU A 287 -37.39 -11.96 -12.79
N HIS A 288 -37.73 -13.13 -12.24
CA HIS A 288 -37.45 -13.45 -10.84
C HIS A 288 -35.96 -13.59 -10.53
N ALA A 289 -35.13 -14.00 -11.49
CA ALA A 289 -33.68 -14.05 -11.30
C ALA A 289 -33.09 -12.65 -11.04
N TYR A 290 -33.51 -11.65 -11.81
CA TYR A 290 -32.95 -10.29 -11.71
C TYR A 290 -33.67 -9.38 -10.71
N TYR A 291 -34.98 -9.56 -10.58
CA TYR A 291 -35.81 -8.71 -9.74
C TYR A 291 -36.19 -9.39 -8.43
N GLY A 292 -35.89 -10.66 -8.24
CA GLY A 292 -36.13 -11.43 -7.01
C GLY A 292 -37.47 -12.14 -7.02
N GLY A 293 -37.55 -13.31 -6.37
CA GLY A 293 -38.79 -14.12 -6.34
C GLY A 293 -39.95 -13.50 -5.54
N GLY A 294 -39.70 -12.39 -4.83
CA GLY A 294 -40.73 -11.64 -4.11
C GLY A 294 -41.37 -10.51 -4.92
N ILE A 295 -40.92 -10.26 -6.15
CA ILE A 295 -41.54 -9.26 -7.03
C ILE A 295 -42.87 -9.81 -7.57
N GLU A 296 -43.90 -8.98 -7.65
CA GLU A 296 -45.17 -9.40 -8.24
C GLU A 296 -45.09 -9.20 -9.77
N ILE A 297 -45.36 -10.25 -10.54
CA ILE A 297 -45.58 -10.15 -11.99
C ILE A 297 -47.09 -10.03 -12.24
N LYS A 298 -47.59 -8.80 -12.32
CA LYS A 298 -49.00 -8.53 -12.60
C LYS A 298 -49.23 -8.62 -14.11
N LYS A 299 -50.12 -9.52 -14.55
CA LYS A 299 -50.33 -9.87 -15.98
C LYS A 299 -51.50 -9.13 -16.65
N ASP A 300 -52.32 -8.45 -15.85
CA ASP A 300 -53.56 -7.79 -16.24
C ASP A 300 -53.53 -6.29 -15.94
N TYR A 301 -52.35 -5.66 -16.01
CA TYR A 301 -52.21 -4.22 -15.74
C TYR A 301 -52.99 -3.39 -16.76
N SER A 302 -53.79 -2.44 -16.26
CA SER A 302 -54.60 -1.55 -17.09
C SER A 302 -53.74 -0.69 -18.02
N ASN A 303 -54.19 -0.49 -19.26
CA ASN A 303 -53.46 0.36 -20.19
C ASN A 303 -53.43 1.82 -19.68
N GLU A 304 -52.25 2.29 -19.27
CA GLU A 304 -52.02 3.67 -18.81
C GLU A 304 -51.29 4.49 -19.87
N THR A 305 -51.33 5.81 -19.72
CA THR A 305 -50.64 6.74 -20.61
C THR A 305 -49.20 6.99 -20.14
N ILE A 306 -48.23 6.81 -21.03
CA ILE A 306 -46.83 7.18 -20.83
C ILE A 306 -46.58 8.57 -21.40
N VAL A 307 -46.18 9.50 -20.51
CA VAL A 307 -45.78 10.85 -20.89
C VAL A 307 -44.29 10.87 -21.24
N LEU A 308 -43.95 11.43 -22.39
CA LEU A 308 -42.59 11.48 -22.91
C LEU A 308 -41.95 12.84 -22.63
N GLY A 309 -40.64 12.81 -22.34
CA GLY A 309 -39.86 14.00 -22.05
C GLY A 309 -38.45 13.96 -22.65
N ARG A 310 -37.70 15.03 -22.39
CA ARG A 310 -36.29 15.19 -22.79
C ARG A 310 -35.52 15.97 -21.73
N TYR A 311 -34.21 15.82 -21.70
CA TYR A 311 -33.34 16.70 -20.91
C TYR A 311 -33.07 18.00 -21.67
N ASN A 312 -33.18 19.14 -21.00
CA ASN A 312 -32.75 20.42 -21.54
C ASN A 312 -31.22 20.61 -21.42
N SER A 313 -30.68 21.72 -21.93
CA SER A 313 -29.25 22.04 -21.87
C SER A 313 -28.69 22.19 -20.44
N GLN A 314 -29.55 22.33 -19.44
CA GLN A 314 -29.20 22.42 -18.02
C GLN A 314 -29.31 21.06 -17.30
N GLY A 315 -29.62 19.98 -18.03
CA GLY A 315 -29.78 18.64 -17.44
C GLY A 315 -31.10 18.44 -16.67
N LYS A 316 -32.09 19.33 -16.83
CA LYS A 316 -33.44 19.17 -16.25
C LYS A 316 -34.35 18.40 -17.21
N LEU A 317 -35.06 17.40 -16.70
CA LEU A 317 -36.10 16.68 -17.44
C LEU A 317 -37.34 17.58 -17.63
N ILE A 318 -37.79 17.70 -18.88
CA ILE A 318 -38.99 18.45 -19.29
C ILE A 318 -39.94 17.52 -20.05
N CYS A 319 -41.23 17.58 -19.72
CA CYS A 319 -42.28 16.67 -20.21
C CYS A 319 -43.05 17.29 -21.38
N ASP A 320 -42.37 17.55 -22.49
CA ASP A 320 -42.90 18.29 -23.65
C ASP A 320 -42.93 17.46 -24.96
N GLN A 321 -42.80 16.13 -24.89
CA GLN A 321 -42.66 15.25 -26.06
C GLN A 321 -43.93 14.44 -26.40
N GLY A 322 -45.07 14.83 -25.83
CA GLY A 322 -46.36 14.16 -26.03
C GLY A 322 -46.54 12.93 -25.14
N SER A 323 -47.56 12.13 -25.45
CA SER A 323 -47.88 10.92 -24.72
C SER A 323 -48.39 9.81 -25.63
N VAL A 324 -48.24 8.56 -25.17
CA VAL A 324 -48.68 7.35 -25.87
C VAL A 324 -49.26 6.36 -24.86
N ASP A 325 -50.08 5.41 -25.30
CA ASP A 325 -50.51 4.32 -24.43
C ASP A 325 -49.35 3.34 -24.16
N LEU A 326 -49.42 2.61 -23.04
CA LEU A 326 -48.35 1.74 -22.54
C LEU A 326 -47.89 0.69 -23.55
N GLU A 327 -48.79 0.16 -24.38
CA GLU A 327 -48.41 -0.84 -25.38
C GLU A 327 -47.72 -0.22 -26.58
N THR A 328 -48.22 0.90 -27.07
CA THR A 328 -47.52 1.68 -28.09
C THR A 328 -46.13 2.08 -27.60
N TYR A 329 -46.00 2.45 -26.32
CA TYR A 329 -44.71 2.71 -25.69
C TYR A 329 -43.78 1.48 -25.74
N ALA A 330 -44.24 0.32 -25.29
CA ALA A 330 -43.46 -0.92 -25.27
C ALA A 330 -43.01 -1.37 -26.68
N LYS A 331 -43.86 -1.23 -27.69
CA LYS A 331 -43.55 -1.55 -29.10
C LYS A 331 -42.44 -0.67 -29.70
N ARG A 332 -42.16 0.47 -29.06
CA ARG A 332 -41.24 1.52 -29.53
C ARG A 332 -39.89 1.53 -28.80
N ILE A 333 -39.55 0.45 -28.07
CA ILE A 333 -38.26 0.26 -27.41
C ILE A 333 -37.25 -0.46 -28.33
N TYR A 334 -36.10 0.17 -28.59
CA TYR A 334 -35.11 -0.23 -29.61
C TYR A 334 -33.81 -0.80 -29.08
N GLU A 335 -33.84 -1.45 -27.92
CA GLU A 335 -32.59 -1.88 -27.26
C GLU A 335 -32.13 -3.29 -27.64
N MET A 336 -32.87 -4.35 -27.32
CA MET A 336 -32.47 -5.70 -27.73
C MET A 336 -32.78 -5.95 -29.21
N PRO A 337 -31.87 -6.55 -30.01
CA PRO A 337 -32.12 -6.90 -31.39
C PRO A 337 -33.30 -7.87 -31.55
N GLY A 338 -34.18 -7.63 -32.53
CA GLY A 338 -35.28 -8.55 -32.82
C GLY A 338 -34.81 -9.95 -33.22
N SER A 339 -33.66 -10.05 -33.91
CA SER A 339 -33.04 -11.31 -34.34
C SER A 339 -32.66 -12.25 -33.18
N TRP A 340 -32.60 -11.74 -31.94
CA TRP A 340 -32.41 -12.61 -30.77
C TRP A 340 -33.59 -13.55 -30.58
N GLY A 341 -34.82 -13.15 -30.96
CA GLY A 341 -35.99 -14.02 -30.92
C GLY A 341 -35.82 -15.27 -31.78
N ASP A 342 -35.20 -15.12 -32.96
CA ASP A 342 -34.92 -16.23 -33.88
C ASP A 342 -33.71 -17.08 -33.44
N SER A 343 -32.94 -16.60 -32.46
CA SER A 343 -31.72 -17.23 -31.95
C SER A 343 -31.90 -17.84 -30.54
N GLY A 344 -33.13 -18.22 -30.19
CA GLY A 344 -33.47 -18.79 -28.87
C GLY A 344 -33.63 -17.76 -27.75
N GLY A 345 -33.69 -16.47 -28.08
CA GLY A 345 -33.77 -15.35 -27.14
C GLY A 345 -35.16 -14.75 -26.95
N MET A 346 -36.22 -15.44 -27.38
CA MET A 346 -37.59 -14.90 -27.32
C MET A 346 -38.02 -14.59 -25.87
N GLU A 347 -37.69 -15.45 -24.90
CA GLU A 347 -37.99 -15.20 -23.48
C GLU A 347 -37.26 -13.97 -22.93
N ALA A 348 -36.06 -13.67 -23.43
CA ALA A 348 -35.34 -12.46 -23.07
C ALA A 348 -36.03 -11.20 -23.63
N LEU A 349 -36.52 -11.25 -24.87
CA LEU A 349 -37.29 -10.13 -25.45
C LEU A 349 -38.58 -9.88 -24.66
N LYS A 350 -39.28 -10.95 -24.27
CA LYS A 350 -40.47 -10.89 -23.41
C LYS A 350 -40.13 -10.27 -22.05
N ALA A 351 -39.07 -10.73 -21.39
CA ALA A 351 -38.62 -10.19 -20.10
C ALA A 351 -38.28 -8.70 -20.20
N GLN A 352 -37.61 -8.27 -21.28
CA GLN A 352 -37.35 -6.85 -21.49
C GLN A 352 -38.62 -6.05 -21.73
N ALA A 353 -39.59 -6.57 -22.48
CA ALA A 353 -40.87 -5.87 -22.69
C ALA A 353 -41.59 -5.62 -21.35
N VAL A 354 -41.58 -6.60 -20.43
CA VAL A 354 -42.15 -6.45 -19.08
C VAL A 354 -41.36 -5.42 -18.25
N ALA A 355 -40.03 -5.53 -18.22
CA ALA A 355 -39.18 -4.59 -17.50
C ALA A 355 -39.33 -3.15 -18.04
N ALA A 356 -39.43 -2.99 -19.36
CA ALA A 356 -39.61 -1.70 -20.02
C ALA A 356 -40.94 -1.03 -19.67
N ARG A 357 -42.06 -1.78 -19.66
CA ARG A 357 -43.35 -1.24 -19.18
C ARG A 357 -43.25 -0.77 -17.73
N SER A 358 -42.67 -1.61 -16.88
CA SER A 358 -42.54 -1.35 -15.44
C SER A 358 -41.70 -0.11 -15.16
N TYR A 359 -40.54 0.01 -15.81
CA TYR A 359 -39.67 1.16 -15.69
C TYR A 359 -40.34 2.46 -16.19
N GLY A 360 -41.00 2.41 -17.36
CA GLY A 360 -41.73 3.55 -17.92
C GLY A 360 -42.84 4.05 -16.99
N LEU A 361 -43.66 3.14 -16.45
CA LEU A 361 -44.71 3.46 -15.49
C LEU A 361 -44.15 4.05 -14.19
N ALA A 362 -43.09 3.45 -13.64
CA ALA A 362 -42.44 3.94 -12.44
C ALA A 362 -41.84 5.35 -12.65
N ALA A 363 -41.25 5.62 -13.82
CA ALA A 363 -40.70 6.91 -14.17
C ALA A 363 -41.80 7.99 -14.29
N VAL A 364 -42.92 7.69 -14.94
CA VAL A 364 -44.06 8.62 -15.04
C VAL A 364 -44.66 8.91 -13.67
N LYS A 365 -44.83 7.90 -12.80
CA LYS A 365 -45.32 8.12 -11.44
C LYS A 365 -44.36 8.92 -10.57
N GLY A 366 -43.06 8.72 -10.73
CA GLY A 366 -42.04 9.41 -9.93
C GLY A 366 -41.68 10.82 -10.41
N SER A 367 -41.59 11.02 -11.72
CA SER A 367 -41.07 12.25 -12.35
C SER A 367 -42.05 12.94 -13.30
N GLY A 368 -43.25 12.39 -13.50
CA GLY A 368 -44.27 12.91 -14.41
C GLY A 368 -44.09 12.51 -15.88
N CYS A 369 -42.88 12.14 -16.30
CA CYS A 369 -42.57 11.65 -17.64
C CYS A 369 -41.27 10.83 -17.68
N ILE A 370 -40.99 10.21 -18.83
CA ILE A 370 -39.75 9.46 -19.11
C ILE A 370 -38.98 10.04 -20.29
N CYS A 371 -37.65 10.09 -20.21
CA CYS A 371 -36.81 10.52 -21.32
C CYS A 371 -36.69 9.44 -22.42
N MET A 372 -36.53 9.87 -23.67
CA MET A 372 -36.51 8.96 -24.84
C MET A 372 -35.11 8.46 -25.24
N THR A 373 -34.07 8.89 -24.53
CA THR A 373 -32.68 8.52 -24.84
C THR A 373 -32.21 7.35 -23.97
N GLU A 374 -31.05 6.78 -24.31
CA GLU A 374 -30.38 5.73 -23.51
C GLU A 374 -30.06 6.12 -22.06
N ALA A 375 -30.25 7.40 -21.67
CA ALA A 375 -30.20 7.80 -20.27
C ALA A 375 -31.38 7.23 -19.45
N CYS A 376 -32.51 6.92 -20.11
CA CYS A 376 -33.65 6.23 -19.52
C CYS A 376 -33.92 4.93 -20.28
N GLN A 377 -34.44 5.02 -21.52
CA GLN A 377 -34.72 3.90 -22.41
C GLN A 377 -34.62 4.38 -23.87
N VAL A 378 -34.12 3.54 -24.76
CA VAL A 378 -34.02 3.89 -26.19
C VAL A 378 -35.39 3.79 -26.85
N TYR A 379 -36.15 4.88 -26.82
CA TYR A 379 -37.46 5.00 -27.45
C TYR A 379 -37.36 5.68 -28.83
N LYS A 380 -38.11 5.17 -29.81
CA LYS A 380 -38.24 5.82 -31.13
C LYS A 380 -39.71 6.00 -31.52
N PRO A 381 -40.07 7.05 -32.28
CA PRO A 381 -41.47 7.26 -32.68
C PRO A 381 -42.07 6.15 -33.55
N ALA A 382 -41.25 5.41 -34.30
CA ALA A 382 -41.70 4.33 -35.18
C ALA A 382 -41.85 3.01 -34.41
N ASN A 383 -42.81 2.16 -34.83
CA ASN A 383 -42.90 0.79 -34.30
C ASN A 383 -41.69 -0.03 -34.79
N LYS A 384 -41.08 -0.80 -33.88
CA LYS A 384 -39.94 -1.68 -34.18
C LYS A 384 -40.32 -2.91 -35.00
N GLY A 385 -41.51 -3.48 -34.77
CA GLY A 385 -41.99 -4.64 -35.52
C GLY A 385 -41.25 -5.96 -35.25
N GLY A 386 -41.54 -6.98 -36.07
CA GLY A 386 -40.89 -8.29 -36.04
C GLY A 386 -41.04 -9.04 -34.71
N LYS A 387 -40.01 -9.80 -34.33
CA LYS A 387 -39.97 -10.57 -33.06
C LYS A 387 -40.14 -9.72 -31.80
N TRP A 388 -39.79 -8.43 -31.86
CA TRP A 388 -40.05 -7.52 -30.75
C TRP A 388 -41.56 -7.29 -30.56
N ASP A 389 -42.31 -7.05 -31.64
CA ASP A 389 -43.76 -6.86 -31.56
C ASP A 389 -44.45 -8.14 -31.06
N GLU A 390 -44.01 -9.31 -31.51
CA GLU A 390 -44.47 -10.62 -30.98
C GLU A 390 -44.27 -10.71 -29.46
N ALA A 391 -43.06 -10.41 -28.96
CA ALA A 391 -42.75 -10.47 -27.53
C ALA A 391 -43.60 -9.48 -26.70
N VAL A 392 -43.78 -8.26 -27.22
CA VAL A 392 -44.63 -7.24 -26.59
C VAL A 392 -46.09 -7.69 -26.56
N ASN A 393 -46.63 -8.23 -27.67
CA ASN A 393 -48.01 -8.69 -27.73
C ASN A 393 -48.28 -9.88 -26.79
N VAL A 394 -47.34 -10.84 -26.71
CA VAL A 394 -47.49 -12.01 -25.81
C VAL A 394 -47.47 -11.60 -24.33
N THR A 395 -46.68 -10.58 -23.98
CA THR A 395 -46.58 -10.05 -22.61
C THR A 395 -47.45 -8.82 -22.37
N ARG A 396 -48.50 -8.64 -23.18
CA ARG A 396 -49.40 -7.49 -23.07
C ARG A 396 -49.95 -7.38 -21.65
N GLY A 397 -49.88 -6.18 -21.06
CA GLY A 397 -50.37 -5.93 -19.69
C GLY A 397 -49.49 -6.51 -18.57
N TRP A 398 -48.35 -7.13 -18.88
CA TRP A 398 -47.44 -7.64 -17.86
C TRP A 398 -46.53 -6.53 -17.32
N VAL A 399 -46.52 -6.34 -16.00
CA VAL A 399 -45.77 -5.32 -15.28
C VAL A 399 -45.24 -5.90 -13.97
N LEU A 400 -44.04 -5.50 -13.57
CA LEU A 400 -43.46 -5.78 -12.26
C LEU A 400 -43.98 -4.78 -11.25
N MET A 401 -44.54 -5.29 -10.15
CA MET A 401 -45.14 -4.52 -9.08
C MET A 401 -44.41 -4.79 -7.77
N ALA A 402 -44.24 -3.74 -6.98
CA ALA A 402 -43.72 -3.81 -5.62
C ALA A 402 -44.56 -2.90 -4.73
N ASN A 403 -45.09 -3.45 -3.63
CA ASN A 403 -45.90 -2.72 -2.66
C ASN A 403 -47.05 -1.92 -3.31
N GLY A 404 -47.75 -2.56 -4.25
CA GLY A 404 -48.90 -1.99 -4.96
C GLY A 404 -48.56 -0.92 -6.01
N GLN A 405 -47.27 -0.67 -6.30
CA GLN A 405 -46.83 0.30 -7.30
C GLN A 405 -45.93 -0.34 -8.37
N PRO A 406 -45.96 0.15 -9.63
CA PRO A 406 -45.02 -0.27 -10.66
C PRO A 406 -43.58 -0.12 -10.18
N PHE A 407 -42.80 -1.20 -10.32
CA PHE A 407 -41.43 -1.25 -9.87
C PHE A 407 -40.49 -0.64 -10.90
N SER A 408 -39.49 0.11 -10.44
CA SER A 408 -38.43 0.64 -11.31
C SER A 408 -37.52 -0.50 -11.73
N ALA A 409 -37.89 -1.19 -12.80
CA ALA A 409 -37.20 -2.38 -13.31
C ALA A 409 -36.01 -1.97 -14.20
N TRP A 410 -34.88 -1.67 -13.56
CA TRP A 410 -33.67 -1.27 -14.29
C TRP A 410 -33.17 -2.44 -15.13
N TYR A 411 -32.54 -2.13 -16.25
CA TYR A 411 -31.85 -3.10 -17.06
C TYR A 411 -30.67 -2.42 -17.77
N ALA A 412 -29.68 -3.21 -18.20
CA ALA A 412 -28.52 -2.72 -18.94
C ALA A 412 -28.06 -3.76 -19.96
N SER A 413 -27.25 -3.33 -20.93
CA SER A 413 -26.64 -4.24 -21.90
C SER A 413 -25.83 -5.34 -21.22
N THR A 414 -24.86 -4.99 -20.36
CA THR A 414 -23.98 -5.99 -19.74
C THR A 414 -23.56 -5.66 -18.31
N ALA A 415 -23.68 -6.61 -17.40
CA ALA A 415 -23.38 -6.53 -15.97
C ALA A 415 -22.02 -7.14 -15.58
N GLY A 416 -21.34 -7.88 -16.46
CA GLY A 416 -20.04 -8.49 -16.16
C GLY A 416 -20.14 -9.76 -15.30
N GLY A 417 -21.30 -10.42 -15.32
CA GLY A 417 -21.59 -11.63 -14.56
C GLY A 417 -22.05 -11.38 -13.11
N TYR A 418 -22.14 -10.12 -12.68
CA TYR A 418 -22.73 -9.79 -11.38
C TYR A 418 -23.58 -8.52 -11.43
N THR A 419 -24.80 -8.61 -10.93
CA THR A 419 -25.77 -7.51 -10.82
C THR A 419 -25.88 -7.04 -9.38
N PHE A 420 -25.81 -5.72 -9.16
CA PHE A 420 -25.98 -5.11 -7.86
C PHE A 420 -27.45 -5.07 -7.45
N SER A 421 -27.68 -5.36 -6.17
CA SER A 421 -28.95 -5.07 -5.49
C SER A 421 -29.25 -3.57 -5.54
N TYR A 422 -30.54 -3.25 -5.64
CA TYR A 422 -31.05 -1.91 -5.43
C TYR A 422 -32.47 -1.96 -4.86
N THR A 423 -32.83 -0.90 -4.13
CA THR A 423 -34.15 -0.77 -3.50
C THR A 423 -34.99 0.26 -4.25
N GLY A 424 -36.25 -0.08 -4.51
CA GLY A 424 -37.26 0.81 -5.07
C GLY A 424 -38.63 0.51 -4.46
N ASN A 425 -39.42 1.53 -4.15
CA ASN A 425 -40.74 1.38 -3.53
C ASN A 425 -40.76 0.46 -2.30
N GLY A 426 -39.70 0.46 -1.47
CA GLY A 426 -39.60 -0.40 -0.28
C GLY A 426 -39.28 -1.88 -0.55
N TYR A 427 -39.03 -2.26 -1.80
CA TYR A 427 -38.63 -3.60 -2.21
C TYR A 427 -37.18 -3.61 -2.71
N SER A 428 -36.39 -4.63 -2.33
CA SER A 428 -34.99 -4.76 -2.72
C SER A 428 -34.79 -5.95 -3.67
N THR A 429 -34.15 -5.70 -4.80
CA THR A 429 -33.73 -6.75 -5.75
C THR A 429 -32.53 -7.52 -5.22
N PRO A 430 -32.31 -8.76 -5.66
CA PRO A 430 -31.11 -9.52 -5.29
C PRO A 430 -29.83 -8.88 -5.87
N GLY A 431 -28.74 -8.94 -5.10
CA GLY A 431 -27.39 -8.90 -5.67
C GLY A 431 -27.00 -10.32 -6.05
N LEU A 432 -26.62 -10.59 -7.29
CA LEU A 432 -26.35 -11.97 -7.72
C LEU A 432 -25.21 -12.09 -8.72
N TRP A 433 -24.54 -13.23 -8.65
CA TRP A 433 -23.70 -13.75 -9.72
C TRP A 433 -24.60 -14.37 -10.78
N ASP A 434 -24.72 -13.69 -11.90
CA ASP A 434 -25.57 -14.04 -13.03
C ASP A 434 -24.89 -15.10 -13.92
N THR A 435 -24.80 -16.31 -13.39
CA THR A 435 -24.10 -17.44 -14.01
C THR A 435 -24.88 -18.74 -13.81
N THR A 436 -24.48 -19.80 -14.50
CA THR A 436 -25.04 -21.16 -14.37
C THR A 436 -24.80 -21.82 -13.01
N GLY A 437 -23.87 -21.29 -12.19
CA GLY A 437 -23.47 -21.89 -10.91
C GLY A 437 -23.12 -20.86 -9.84
N GLY A 438 -23.73 -19.67 -9.89
CA GLY A 438 -23.43 -18.55 -9.00
C GLY A 438 -21.96 -18.11 -9.05
N ARG A 439 -21.38 -17.79 -7.90
CA ARG A 439 -19.99 -17.29 -7.83
C ARG A 439 -18.99 -18.28 -8.43
N GLY A 440 -19.13 -19.57 -8.15
CA GLY A 440 -18.16 -20.61 -8.52
C GLY A 440 -18.05 -20.89 -10.03
N ALA A 441 -19.07 -20.50 -10.80
CA ALA A 441 -19.04 -20.62 -12.27
C ALA A 441 -18.55 -19.35 -12.96
N TRP A 442 -18.23 -18.27 -12.23
CA TRP A 442 -17.68 -17.07 -12.83
C TRP A 442 -16.17 -17.24 -13.08
N THR A 443 -15.63 -16.90 -14.25
CA THR A 443 -16.24 -16.17 -15.38
C THR A 443 -16.98 -17.03 -16.40
N ASP A 444 -16.67 -18.32 -16.51
CA ASP A 444 -17.04 -19.14 -17.68
C ASP A 444 -18.53 -19.37 -17.88
N GLY A 445 -19.24 -19.65 -16.79
CA GLY A 445 -20.68 -19.87 -16.77
C GLY A 445 -21.51 -18.60 -16.73
N ALA A 446 -20.91 -17.40 -16.85
CA ALA A 446 -21.68 -16.17 -16.89
C ALA A 446 -22.58 -16.15 -18.13
N TYR A 447 -23.90 -15.95 -17.95
CA TYR A 447 -24.86 -16.03 -19.05
C TYR A 447 -24.54 -15.05 -20.18
N GLU A 448 -24.02 -13.87 -19.82
CA GLU A 448 -23.59 -12.84 -20.76
C GLU A 448 -22.41 -13.27 -21.63
N LYS A 449 -21.48 -14.03 -21.05
CA LYS A 449 -20.37 -14.63 -21.78
C LYS A 449 -20.89 -15.72 -22.73
N LEU A 450 -21.77 -16.60 -22.24
CA LEU A 450 -22.40 -17.66 -23.05
C LEU A 450 -23.26 -17.09 -24.19
N ALA A 451 -23.81 -15.89 -23.99
CA ALA A 451 -24.55 -15.14 -24.99
C ALA A 451 -23.65 -14.36 -25.98
N GLY A 452 -22.34 -14.34 -25.76
CA GLY A 452 -21.39 -13.65 -26.64
C GLY A 452 -21.39 -12.12 -26.49
N SER A 453 -21.62 -11.59 -25.28
CA SER A 453 -21.59 -10.13 -25.07
C SER A 453 -20.21 -9.54 -25.41
N PRO A 454 -20.14 -8.56 -26.32
CA PRO A 454 -18.88 -7.91 -26.68
C PRO A 454 -18.38 -6.95 -25.59
N TRP A 455 -19.19 -6.68 -24.57
CA TRP A 455 -18.87 -5.78 -23.46
C TRP A 455 -18.68 -6.53 -22.15
N PHE A 456 -18.77 -7.87 -22.17
CA PHE A 456 -18.56 -8.67 -20.97
C PHE A 456 -17.15 -8.49 -20.41
N TYR A 457 -16.15 -8.37 -21.27
CA TYR A 457 -14.76 -8.13 -20.88
C TYR A 457 -14.05 -7.28 -21.92
N LYS A 458 -13.81 -6.02 -21.54
CA LYS A 458 -13.34 -5.02 -22.49
C LYS A 458 -12.37 -4.06 -21.83
N ALA A 459 -11.26 -3.80 -22.51
CA ALA A 459 -10.37 -2.70 -22.17
C ALA A 459 -10.84 -1.43 -22.90
N TRP A 460 -11.05 -0.35 -22.17
CA TRP A 460 -11.68 0.87 -22.71
C TRP A 460 -10.64 1.95 -22.96
N TYR A 461 -10.67 2.57 -24.14
CA TYR A 461 -9.77 3.68 -24.51
C TYR A 461 -10.43 4.76 -25.40
N ARG A 462 -11.73 4.64 -25.66
CA ARG A 462 -12.51 5.59 -26.46
C ARG A 462 -13.56 6.28 -25.60
N VAL A 463 -13.85 7.53 -25.93
CA VAL A 463 -15.05 8.22 -25.40
C VAL A 463 -16.29 7.71 -26.13
N ARG A 464 -17.48 8.10 -25.63
CA ARG A 464 -18.76 7.65 -26.20
C ARG A 464 -18.94 7.99 -27.68
N SER A 465 -18.35 9.09 -28.17
CA SER A 465 -18.36 9.46 -29.59
C SER A 465 -17.53 8.53 -30.48
N GLY A 466 -16.72 7.65 -29.90
CA GLY A 466 -15.75 6.81 -30.60
C GLY A 466 -14.37 7.45 -30.73
N ASP A 467 -14.23 8.71 -30.35
CA ASP A 467 -12.96 9.45 -30.44
C ASP A 467 -11.90 8.89 -29.49
N VAL A 468 -10.67 8.99 -29.93
CA VAL A 468 -9.46 8.73 -29.14
C VAL A 468 -8.80 10.04 -28.79
N CYS A 469 -7.96 10.01 -27.77
CA CYS A 469 -7.17 11.18 -27.41
C CYS A 469 -5.67 10.84 -27.37
N GLY A 470 -4.83 11.84 -27.69
CA GLY A 470 -3.37 11.69 -27.68
C GLY A 470 -2.83 10.72 -28.73
N GLY A 471 -3.58 10.46 -29.82
CA GLY A 471 -3.17 9.52 -30.87
C GLY A 471 -3.17 8.04 -30.47
N ARG A 472 -3.61 7.70 -29.24
CA ARG A 472 -3.67 6.32 -28.76
C ARG A 472 -4.84 5.56 -29.38
N ASN A 473 -4.54 4.57 -30.21
CA ASN A 473 -5.53 3.73 -30.89
C ASN A 473 -5.79 2.37 -30.21
N HIS A 474 -5.23 2.14 -29.02
CA HIS A 474 -5.40 0.92 -28.22
C HIS A 474 -5.27 1.21 -26.71
N PRO A 475 -5.75 0.31 -25.82
CA PRO A 475 -5.73 0.48 -24.36
C PRO A 475 -4.47 -0.02 -23.65
N TRP A 476 -3.51 -0.60 -24.39
CA TRP A 476 -2.30 -1.17 -23.80
C TRP A 476 -1.27 -0.12 -23.36
N LEU A 477 -0.63 -0.40 -22.23
CA LEU A 477 0.28 0.44 -21.47
C LEU A 477 1.65 -0.21 -21.37
N THR A 478 2.70 0.59 -21.47
CA THR A 478 4.09 0.15 -21.24
C THR A 478 4.37 -0.05 -19.75
N SER A 479 5.53 -0.65 -19.42
CA SER A 479 6.02 -0.74 -18.04
C SER A 479 6.11 0.63 -17.35
N SER A 480 6.54 1.66 -18.10
CA SER A 480 6.65 3.03 -17.60
C SER A 480 5.30 3.71 -17.40
N ASP A 481 4.34 3.49 -18.31
CA ASP A 481 2.97 4.03 -18.13
C ASP A 481 2.34 3.46 -16.85
N MET A 482 2.50 2.17 -16.59
CA MET A 482 1.99 1.53 -15.38
C MET A 482 2.69 2.04 -14.11
N ALA A 483 4.01 2.29 -14.17
CA ALA A 483 4.73 2.87 -13.05
C ALA A 483 4.28 4.32 -12.76
N ASP A 484 3.96 5.09 -13.79
CA ASP A 484 3.43 6.45 -13.65
C ASP A 484 2.05 6.47 -12.97
N ILE A 485 1.18 5.49 -13.27
CA ILE A 485 -0.09 5.29 -12.53
C ILE A 485 0.16 4.94 -11.06
N LEU A 486 1.18 4.13 -10.75
CA LEU A 486 1.56 3.82 -9.36
C LEU A 486 2.10 5.04 -8.61
N ASN A 487 2.90 5.87 -9.29
CA ASN A 487 3.38 7.12 -8.72
C ASN A 487 2.18 8.05 -8.39
N ALA A 488 1.18 8.11 -9.27
CA ALA A 488 -0.04 8.87 -9.03
C ALA A 488 -0.89 8.31 -7.87
N TRP A 489 -1.03 6.98 -7.77
CA TRP A 489 -1.67 6.33 -6.63
C TRP A 489 -1.00 6.74 -5.31
N LYS A 490 0.33 6.74 -5.26
CA LYS A 490 1.07 7.17 -4.07
C LYS A 490 0.72 8.60 -3.67
N VAL A 491 0.68 9.55 -4.61
CA VAL A 491 0.31 10.94 -4.30
C VAL A 491 -1.14 11.03 -3.80
N LEU A 492 -2.06 10.33 -4.45
CA LEU A 492 -3.49 10.37 -4.11
C LEU A 492 -3.81 9.80 -2.72
N PHE A 493 -3.10 8.76 -2.29
CA PHE A 493 -3.49 7.98 -1.10
C PHE A 493 -2.40 7.88 -0.01
N GLN A 494 -1.13 8.14 -0.34
CA GLN A 494 -0.01 8.14 0.61
C GLN A 494 0.63 9.53 0.77
N GLY A 495 0.22 10.52 -0.02
CA GLY A 495 0.71 11.90 0.03
C GLY A 495 2.09 12.10 -0.63
N GLY A 496 2.74 13.22 -0.31
CA GLY A 496 4.02 13.63 -0.89
C GLY A 496 3.93 14.51 -2.15
N GLY A 497 2.73 14.89 -2.57
CA GLY A 497 2.49 15.78 -3.71
C GLY A 497 1.08 16.37 -3.70
N ASP A 498 0.76 17.16 -4.72
CA ASP A 498 -0.54 17.78 -4.93
C ASP A 498 -1.47 16.84 -5.73
N ALA A 499 -2.50 16.32 -5.08
CA ALA A 499 -3.52 15.47 -5.69
C ALA A 499 -4.27 16.16 -6.84
N GLY A 500 -4.34 17.50 -6.84
CA GLY A 500 -4.95 18.32 -7.90
C GLY A 500 -4.15 18.34 -9.21
N ARG A 501 -2.95 17.76 -9.24
CA ARG A 501 -2.10 17.66 -10.44
C ARG A 501 -2.05 16.24 -11.00
N ILE A 502 -2.90 15.34 -10.52
CA ILE A 502 -2.99 13.94 -10.97
C ILE A 502 -3.95 13.85 -12.16
N PHE A 503 -3.45 14.31 -13.30
CA PHE A 503 -4.05 14.18 -14.62
C PHE A 503 -2.97 13.69 -15.60
N PRO A 504 -3.30 12.98 -16.69
CA PRO A 504 -2.29 12.59 -17.66
C PRO A 504 -1.59 13.84 -18.24
N PRO A 505 -0.28 13.77 -18.54
CA PRO A 505 0.48 14.91 -19.08
C PRO A 505 0.26 15.11 -20.59
N ASP A 506 -0.63 14.33 -21.19
CA ASP A 506 -1.04 14.50 -22.58
C ASP A 506 -2.12 15.59 -22.72
N ASN A 507 -2.48 15.91 -23.96
CA ASN A 507 -3.50 16.93 -24.25
C ASN A 507 -4.94 16.45 -23.95
N CYS A 508 -5.10 15.32 -23.24
CA CYS A 508 -6.37 14.74 -22.87
C CYS A 508 -6.78 15.15 -21.45
N GLY A 509 -5.80 15.50 -20.63
CA GLY A 509 -5.99 16.16 -19.34
C GLY A 509 -6.03 17.69 -19.47
N GLY A 510 -6.65 18.36 -18.50
CA GLY A 510 -6.60 19.81 -18.37
C GLY A 510 -5.66 20.25 -17.25
N GLY A 511 -5.25 21.52 -17.27
CA GLY A 511 -4.55 22.17 -16.16
C GLY A 511 -3.02 22.03 -16.19
N ASN A 512 -2.41 21.95 -15.00
CA ASN A 512 -0.96 21.87 -14.80
C ASN A 512 -0.58 20.50 -14.20
N PRO A 513 -0.64 19.40 -14.97
CA PRO A 513 -0.34 18.07 -14.46
C PRO A 513 1.14 17.93 -14.08
N TYR A 514 1.46 16.92 -13.27
CA TYR A 514 2.84 16.49 -13.11
C TYR A 514 3.35 15.84 -14.41
N SER A 515 4.57 16.17 -14.82
CA SER A 515 5.33 15.36 -15.77
C SER A 515 5.63 13.97 -15.18
N ILE A 516 5.96 13.01 -16.04
CA ILE A 516 6.29 11.64 -15.62
C ILE A 516 7.49 11.65 -14.65
N SER A 517 8.52 12.46 -14.92
CA SER A 517 9.72 12.54 -14.09
C SER A 517 9.47 13.17 -12.72
N GLU A 518 8.62 14.20 -12.63
CA GLU A 518 8.22 14.79 -11.34
C GLU A 518 7.49 13.77 -10.47
N LEU A 519 6.49 13.07 -11.04
CA LEU A 519 5.74 12.04 -10.31
C LEU A 519 6.63 10.87 -9.90
N GLN A 520 7.55 10.45 -10.78
CA GLN A 520 8.54 9.43 -10.46
C GLN A 520 9.46 9.85 -9.30
N THR A 521 9.81 11.13 -9.18
CA THR A 521 10.62 11.64 -8.06
C THR A 521 9.89 11.53 -6.73
N ILE A 522 8.57 11.72 -6.72
CA ILE A 522 7.73 11.56 -5.52
C ILE A 522 7.49 10.08 -5.21
N GLY A 523 7.12 9.30 -6.22
CA GLY A 523 6.68 7.92 -6.09
C GLY A 523 7.84 6.93 -5.92
N GLY A 524 8.86 7.08 -6.76
CA GLY A 524 10.02 6.21 -6.87
C GLY A 524 9.79 4.95 -7.73
N PHE A 525 8.59 4.78 -8.31
CA PHE A 525 8.33 3.66 -9.23
C PHE A 525 8.83 4.03 -10.63
N THR A 526 9.71 3.19 -11.17
CA THR A 526 10.35 3.40 -12.47
C THR A 526 9.85 2.40 -13.51
N GLY A 527 9.29 1.27 -13.07
CA GLY A 527 8.76 0.23 -13.94
C GLY A 527 7.91 -0.78 -13.19
N VAL A 528 6.90 -1.30 -13.87
CA VAL A 528 6.13 -2.48 -13.46
C VAL A 528 6.55 -3.66 -14.34
N SER A 529 7.00 -4.74 -13.73
CA SER A 529 7.47 -5.94 -14.43
C SER A 529 6.44 -7.07 -14.44
N GLY A 530 5.37 -6.99 -13.63
CA GLY A 530 4.42 -8.09 -13.45
C GLY A 530 3.09 -7.64 -12.84
N VAL A 531 2.04 -8.41 -13.13
CA VAL A 531 0.81 -8.48 -12.32
C VAL A 531 0.88 -9.84 -11.62
N SER A 532 1.03 -9.84 -10.30
CA SER A 532 1.16 -11.10 -9.54
C SER A 532 -0.19 -11.67 -9.16
N GLN A 533 -1.16 -10.82 -8.80
CA GLN A 533 -2.48 -11.26 -8.38
C GLN A 533 -3.54 -10.19 -8.62
N VAL A 534 -4.75 -10.62 -8.99
CA VAL A 534 -5.97 -9.82 -8.95
C VAL A 534 -6.99 -10.62 -8.15
N ILE A 535 -7.56 -10.02 -7.11
CA ILE A 535 -8.52 -10.67 -6.20
C ILE A 535 -9.89 -10.05 -6.41
N TYR A 536 -10.89 -10.91 -6.63
CA TYR A 536 -12.29 -10.51 -6.74
C TYR A 536 -13.05 -10.88 -5.47
N GLY A 537 -13.99 -10.02 -5.07
CA GLY A 537 -14.87 -10.25 -3.93
C GLY A 537 -16.24 -10.72 -4.38
N ASP A 538 -16.98 -11.33 -3.45
CA ASP A 538 -18.33 -11.85 -3.69
C ASP A 538 -19.37 -10.78 -4.04
N ASN A 539 -19.08 -9.51 -3.77
CA ASN A 539 -19.92 -8.36 -4.10
C ASN A 539 -19.80 -7.91 -5.57
N GLY A 540 -19.13 -8.69 -6.43
CA GLY A 540 -18.94 -8.35 -7.83
C GLY A 540 -18.04 -7.13 -8.03
N SER A 541 -16.97 -7.03 -7.24
CA SER A 541 -15.92 -6.01 -7.40
C SER A 541 -14.52 -6.61 -7.28
N THR A 542 -13.53 -5.91 -7.81
CA THR A 542 -12.11 -6.21 -7.58
C THR A 542 -11.69 -5.65 -6.24
N ILE A 543 -11.21 -6.51 -5.35
CA ILE A 543 -10.82 -6.17 -3.98
C ILE A 543 -9.39 -5.63 -3.95
N SER A 544 -8.47 -6.28 -4.63
CA SER A 544 -7.08 -5.84 -4.70
C SER A 544 -6.37 -6.24 -5.98
N VAL A 545 -5.36 -5.47 -6.33
CA VAL A 545 -4.38 -5.78 -7.37
C VAL A 545 -2.98 -5.76 -6.78
N SER A 546 -2.16 -6.75 -7.15
CA SER A 546 -0.76 -6.86 -6.75
C SER A 546 0.13 -6.76 -7.98
N LEU A 547 1.07 -5.82 -7.93
CA LEU A 547 1.95 -5.47 -9.04
C LEU A 547 3.41 -5.65 -8.63
N VAL A 548 4.21 -6.26 -9.50
CA VAL A 548 5.65 -6.44 -9.30
C VAL A 548 6.36 -5.21 -9.84
N THR A 549 7.14 -4.52 -9.00
CA THR A 549 7.79 -3.25 -9.34
C THR A 549 9.28 -3.28 -9.04
N ASN A 550 10.00 -2.22 -9.43
CA ASN A 550 11.39 -1.98 -9.02
C ASN A 550 11.59 -1.81 -7.50
N LYS A 551 10.52 -1.68 -6.71
CA LYS A 551 10.55 -1.55 -5.24
C LYS A 551 10.00 -2.78 -4.52
N GLY A 552 9.85 -3.90 -5.24
CA GLY A 552 9.16 -5.10 -4.75
C GLY A 552 7.70 -5.13 -5.15
N GLU A 553 6.95 -6.05 -4.55
CA GLU A 553 5.51 -6.19 -4.79
C GLU A 553 4.74 -5.09 -4.06
N VAL A 554 3.78 -4.48 -4.77
CA VAL A 554 2.88 -3.47 -4.22
C VAL A 554 1.44 -3.98 -4.35
N LYS A 555 0.76 -4.11 -3.21
CA LYS A 555 -0.65 -4.45 -3.14
C LYS A 555 -1.49 -3.20 -2.95
N ILE A 556 -2.50 -3.02 -3.80
CA ILE A 556 -3.36 -1.83 -3.84
C ILE A 556 -4.82 -2.29 -3.83
N THR A 557 -5.70 -1.56 -3.13
CA THR A 557 -7.13 -1.87 -3.17
C THR A 557 -7.70 -1.60 -4.57
N GLY A 558 -8.70 -2.36 -5.01
CA GLY A 558 -9.26 -2.20 -6.35
C GLY A 558 -9.90 -0.82 -6.56
N GLU A 559 -10.49 -0.24 -5.52
CA GLU A 559 -11.06 1.11 -5.55
C GLU A 559 -9.98 2.18 -5.73
N GLU A 560 -8.91 2.13 -4.92
CA GLU A 560 -7.79 3.07 -5.03
C GLU A 560 -7.10 2.98 -6.39
N PHE A 561 -6.83 1.74 -6.83
CA PHE A 561 -6.22 1.51 -8.13
C PHE A 561 -7.09 2.04 -9.26
N LYS A 562 -8.40 1.75 -9.26
CA LYS A 562 -9.34 2.26 -10.27
C LYS A 562 -9.35 3.79 -10.30
N LYS A 563 -9.35 4.45 -9.14
CA LYS A 563 -9.33 5.91 -9.06
C LYS A 563 -8.03 6.49 -9.61
N ALA A 564 -6.88 5.97 -9.18
CA ALA A 564 -5.58 6.40 -9.69
C ALA A 564 -5.43 6.16 -11.19
N PHE A 565 -5.85 4.98 -11.66
CA PHE A 565 -5.84 4.60 -13.06
C PHE A 565 -6.70 5.56 -13.89
N ASN A 566 -7.96 5.79 -13.51
CA ASN A 566 -8.86 6.66 -14.28
C ASN A 566 -8.46 8.15 -14.27
N LEU A 567 -7.68 8.58 -13.27
CA LEU A 567 -7.18 9.96 -13.20
C LEU A 567 -5.87 10.14 -13.96
N ARG A 568 -5.00 9.13 -14.00
CA ARG A 568 -3.64 9.27 -14.55
C ARG A 568 -3.40 8.52 -15.86
N ALA A 569 -4.17 7.49 -16.18
CA ALA A 569 -3.95 6.72 -17.40
C ALA A 569 -4.04 7.66 -18.62
N PRO A 570 -3.14 7.47 -19.59
CA PRO A 570 -3.06 8.37 -20.73
C PRO A 570 -4.21 8.13 -21.74
N GLY A 571 -4.47 9.13 -22.57
CA GLY A 571 -5.59 9.13 -23.51
C GLY A 571 -6.93 9.07 -22.78
N ASN A 572 -7.87 8.32 -23.36
CA ASN A 572 -9.17 8.04 -22.74
C ASN A 572 -9.23 6.64 -22.13
N ILE A 573 -8.07 6.09 -21.76
CA ILE A 573 -7.97 4.76 -21.16
C ILE A 573 -8.63 4.77 -19.78
N GLY A 574 -9.48 3.79 -19.50
CA GLY A 574 -10.17 3.78 -18.21
C GLY A 574 -10.84 2.47 -17.84
N ILE A 575 -10.98 2.26 -16.54
CA ILE A 575 -11.74 1.19 -15.92
C ILE A 575 -13.17 1.68 -15.69
N LYS A 576 -14.14 1.03 -16.34
CA LYS A 576 -15.56 1.43 -16.32
C LYS A 576 -16.36 0.72 -15.22
N SER A 577 -15.98 -0.48 -14.84
CA SER A 577 -16.66 -1.28 -13.78
C SER A 577 -15.86 -1.30 -12.48
N SER A 578 -16.50 -1.56 -11.35
CA SER A 578 -15.77 -1.91 -10.11
C SER A 578 -15.21 -3.33 -10.15
N LEU A 579 -15.67 -4.17 -11.09
CA LEU A 579 -15.12 -5.49 -11.38
C LEU A 579 -14.23 -5.37 -12.61
N PHE A 580 -12.93 -5.60 -12.44
CA PHE A 580 -11.93 -5.44 -13.49
C PHE A 580 -10.71 -6.33 -13.29
N ASN A 581 -10.07 -6.73 -14.38
CA ASN A 581 -8.83 -7.48 -14.38
C ASN A 581 -7.65 -6.62 -14.85
N LEU A 582 -6.44 -7.04 -14.52
CA LEU A 582 -5.20 -6.53 -15.09
C LEU A 582 -4.48 -7.65 -15.85
N VAL A 583 -4.21 -7.40 -17.12
CA VAL A 583 -3.51 -8.34 -17.99
C VAL A 583 -2.10 -7.83 -18.24
N LYS A 584 -1.12 -8.74 -18.14
CA LYS A 584 0.23 -8.56 -18.66
C LYS A 584 0.43 -9.48 -19.86
N LYS A 585 1.10 -8.96 -20.89
CA LYS A 585 1.66 -9.71 -22.00
C LYS A 585 3.17 -9.56 -22.08
#